data_AF-A0A7J6KHR7-F1
#
_entry.id   AF-A0A7J6KHR7-F1
#
_cell.length_a   1.000
_cell.length_b   1.000
_cell.length_c   1.000
_cell.angle_alpha   90.00
_cell.angle_beta   90.00
_cell.angle_gamma   90.00
#
_symmetry.space_group_name_H-M   'P 1'
#
loop_
_entity.id
_entity.type
_entity.pdbx_description
1 polymer ?
#
loop_
_entity_poly.entity_id
_entity_poly.type
_entity_poly.pdbx_seq_one_letter_code
_entity_poly.pdbx_strand_id
1 'polypeptide(L)'
;GHYIPAISHKIYLENKKANGLTIHLEGVAIGNGMTHPEEQYKWYPLMAFNSSTAPSRVSEKEYKEMLDAVPGCVEAIRKCNKAGGIPCTKAFFQCNRALFTPYQSKDLNPYDMRQKCEHPPLCYDFS
;
A
#
# COMPACT_ATOMS: atom_id res chain seq x y z
N GLY A 1 -5.07 6.62 1.79
CA GLY A 1 -5.23 5.92 3.08
C GLY A 1 -4.47 6.53 4.23
N HIS A 2 -3.36 7.27 4.03
CA HIS A 2 -2.63 7.92 5.14
C HIS A 2 -3.18 9.32 5.49
N TYR A 3 -3.41 10.18 4.49
CA TYR A 3 -3.82 11.56 4.73
C TYR A 3 -5.21 11.68 5.33
N ILE A 4 -6.20 11.01 4.74
CA ILE A 4 -7.60 11.17 5.15
C ILE A 4 -7.81 10.85 6.63
N PRO A 5 -7.32 9.71 7.19
CA PRO A 5 -7.41 9.48 8.63
C PRO A 5 -6.68 10.53 9.48
N ALA A 6 -5.46 10.94 9.08
CA ALA A 6 -4.68 11.92 9.84
C ALA A 6 -5.34 13.30 9.87
N ILE A 7 -5.83 13.77 8.73
CA ILE A 7 -6.54 15.05 8.59
C ILE A 7 -7.85 15.01 9.37
N SER A 8 -8.61 13.92 9.26
CA SER A 8 -9.89 13.76 9.97
C SER A 8 -9.70 13.76 11.48
N HIS A 9 -8.66 13.08 11.97
CA HIS A 9 -8.31 13.11 13.39
C HIS A 9 -7.89 14.52 13.84
N LYS A 10 -7.15 15.27 13.01
CA LYS A 10 -6.81 16.67 13.31
C LYS A 10 -8.04 17.57 13.41
N ILE A 11 -8.99 17.44 12.48
CA ILE A 11 -10.26 18.18 12.51
C ILE A 11 -11.01 17.88 13.82
N TYR A 12 -11.14 16.59 14.17
CA TYR A 12 -11.78 16.17 15.41
C TYR A 12 -11.14 16.79 16.66
N LEU A 13 -9.80 16.79 16.74
CA LEU A 13 -9.08 17.36 17.88
C LEU A 13 -9.23 18.88 17.98
N GLU A 14 -9.20 19.61 16.85
CA GLU A 14 -9.34 21.08 16.88
C GLU A 14 -10.79 21.52 17.15
N ASN A 15 -11.79 20.80 16.62
CA ASN A 15 -13.18 21.01 16.98
C ASN A 15 -13.41 20.85 18.49
N LYS A 16 -12.79 19.84 19.12
CA LYS A 16 -12.87 19.63 20.57
C LYS A 16 -12.25 20.75 21.41
N LYS A 17 -11.21 21.40 20.91
CA LYS A 17 -10.54 22.51 21.60
C LYS A 17 -11.27 23.84 21.42
N ALA A 18 -12.30 23.91 20.57
CA ALA A 18 -12.90 25.16 20.10
C ALA A 18 -11.86 26.16 19.54
N ASN A 19 -10.79 25.62 18.92
CA ASN A 19 -9.75 26.43 18.31
C ASN A 19 -10.16 26.85 16.90
N GLY A 20 -10.47 28.13 16.71
CA GLY A 20 -10.73 28.69 15.38
C GLY A 20 -12.01 28.17 14.72
N LEU A 21 -11.95 27.92 13.41
CA LEU A 21 -13.11 27.50 12.61
C LEU A 21 -13.52 26.06 12.95
N THR A 22 -14.77 25.87 13.37
CA THR A 22 -15.38 24.54 13.47
C THR A 22 -15.65 23.97 12.08
N ILE A 23 -15.10 22.79 11.78
CA ILE A 23 -15.34 22.09 10.53
C ILE A 23 -16.31 20.93 10.79
N HIS A 24 -17.50 20.97 10.20
CA HIS A 24 -18.49 19.90 10.34
C HIS A 24 -18.15 18.70 9.42
N LEU A 25 -17.27 17.83 9.89
CA LEU A 25 -16.87 16.62 9.15
C LEU A 25 -17.88 15.49 9.35
N GLU A 26 -18.72 15.25 8.35
CA GLU A 26 -19.79 14.23 8.39
C GLU A 26 -19.26 12.80 8.19
N GLY A 27 -18.16 12.63 7.46
CA GLY A 27 -17.65 11.32 7.13
C GLY A 27 -16.44 11.34 6.21
N VAL A 28 -15.89 10.16 5.96
CA VAL A 28 -14.72 9.96 5.11
C VAL A 28 -14.90 8.77 4.19
N ALA A 29 -14.35 8.86 2.98
CA ALA A 29 -14.25 7.75 2.04
C ALA A 29 -12.78 7.51 1.68
N ILE A 30 -12.37 6.24 1.63
CA ILE A 30 -11.01 5.85 1.26
C ILE A 30 -11.10 4.69 0.27
N GLY A 31 -10.98 5.00 -1.02
CA GLY A 31 -10.85 4.00 -2.09
C GLY A 31 -9.40 3.55 -2.26
N ASN A 32 -9.18 2.24 -2.46
CA ASN A 32 -7.89 1.62 -2.81
C ASN A 32 -6.67 2.18 -2.06
N GLY A 33 -6.82 2.48 -0.77
CA GLY A 33 -5.82 3.21 0.01
C GLY A 33 -4.81 2.30 0.70
N MET A 34 -3.55 2.72 0.74
CA MET A 34 -2.57 2.24 1.74
C MET A 34 -2.83 2.96 3.07
N THR A 35 -3.14 2.22 4.13
CA THR A 35 -3.55 2.73 5.46
C THR A 35 -2.90 1.94 6.60
N HIS A 36 -2.87 0.61 6.50
CA HIS A 36 -2.25 -0.28 7.48
C HIS A 36 -1.24 -1.22 6.80
N PRO A 37 -0.02 -0.74 6.50
CA PRO A 37 0.96 -1.51 5.73
C PRO A 37 1.29 -2.88 6.33
N GLU A 38 1.35 -3.00 7.67
CA GLU A 38 1.67 -4.26 8.34
C GLU A 38 0.71 -5.38 7.95
N GLU A 39 -0.57 -5.07 7.77
CA GLU A 39 -1.57 -6.01 7.27
C GLU A 39 -1.57 -6.09 5.75
N GLN A 40 -1.60 -4.95 5.07
CA GLN A 40 -1.79 -4.90 3.62
C GLN A 40 -0.68 -5.60 2.82
N TYR A 41 0.58 -5.53 3.26
CA TYR A 41 1.69 -6.21 2.56
C TYR A 41 1.55 -7.74 2.55
N LYS A 42 0.85 -8.34 3.52
CA LYS A 42 0.61 -9.80 3.58
C LYS A 42 -0.22 -10.30 2.39
N TRP A 43 -0.99 -9.42 1.76
CA TRP A 43 -1.92 -9.77 0.69
C TRP A 43 -1.29 -9.72 -0.71
N TYR A 44 -0.12 -9.12 -0.86
CA TYR A 44 0.57 -9.01 -2.17
C TYR A 44 0.84 -10.37 -2.83
N PRO A 45 1.36 -11.41 -2.14
CA PRO A 45 1.61 -12.71 -2.76
C PRO A 45 0.34 -13.33 -3.33
N LEU A 46 -0.75 -13.36 -2.54
CA LEU A 46 -2.01 -13.96 -2.96
C LEU A 46 -2.65 -13.18 -4.10
N MET A 47 -2.65 -11.85 -4.03
CA MET A 47 -3.19 -11.00 -5.10
C MET A 47 -2.42 -11.18 -6.41
N ALA A 48 -1.09 -11.30 -6.36
CA ALA A 48 -0.27 -11.52 -7.55
C ALA A 48 -0.45 -12.92 -8.15
N PHE A 49 -0.62 -13.95 -7.32
CA PHE A 49 -0.66 -15.33 -7.77
C PHE A 49 -2.07 -15.85 -8.10
N ASN A 50 -3.07 -15.51 -7.28
CA ASN A 50 -4.42 -16.07 -7.35
C ASN A 50 -5.49 -15.03 -6.96
N SER A 51 -5.51 -13.91 -7.69
CA SER A 51 -6.58 -12.91 -7.57
C SER A 51 -7.91 -13.46 -8.08
N SER A 52 -9.02 -13.09 -7.43
CA SER A 52 -10.37 -13.37 -7.93
C SER A 52 -10.80 -12.46 -9.09
N THR A 53 -10.02 -11.42 -9.40
CA THR A 53 -10.40 -10.36 -10.35
C THR A 53 -9.40 -10.17 -11.49
N ALA A 54 -8.26 -10.87 -11.46
CA ALA A 54 -7.21 -10.77 -12.46
C ALA A 54 -6.50 -12.11 -12.67
N PRO A 55 -5.91 -12.36 -13.85
CA PRO A 55 -5.07 -13.54 -14.09
C PRO A 55 -3.87 -13.58 -13.14
N SER A 56 -3.33 -14.78 -12.92
CA SER A 56 -2.05 -14.94 -12.22
C SER A 56 -0.94 -14.15 -12.92
N ARG A 57 -0.19 -13.37 -12.14
CA ARG A 57 0.86 -12.46 -12.64
C ARG A 57 2.26 -12.87 -12.19
N VAL A 58 2.38 -13.84 -11.28
CA VAL A 58 3.66 -14.40 -10.84
C VAL A 58 3.64 -15.92 -10.95
N SER A 59 4.81 -16.52 -11.13
CA SER A 59 5.00 -17.98 -11.12
C SER A 59 4.81 -18.55 -9.72
N GLU A 60 4.59 -19.87 -9.62
CA GLU A 60 4.50 -20.54 -8.32
C GLU A 60 5.79 -20.38 -7.49
N LYS A 61 6.94 -20.34 -8.17
CA LYS A 61 8.23 -20.08 -7.52
C LYS A 61 8.27 -18.68 -6.91
N GLU A 62 7.95 -17.65 -7.69
CA GLU A 62 7.91 -16.26 -7.21
C GLU A 62 6.90 -16.12 -6.06
N TYR A 63 5.74 -16.76 -6.17
CA TYR A 63 4.72 -16.76 -5.10
C TYR A 63 5.26 -17.32 -3.77
N LYS A 64 5.97 -18.45 -3.79
CA LYS A 64 6.60 -19.04 -2.59
C LYS A 64 7.67 -18.11 -2.01
N GLU A 65 8.52 -17.54 -2.85
CA GLU A 65 9.55 -16.57 -2.43
C GLU A 65 8.93 -15.32 -1.80
N MET A 66 7.81 -14.83 -2.35
CA MET A 66 7.06 -13.71 -1.78
C MET A 66 6.46 -14.07 -0.42
N LEU A 67 5.85 -15.26 -0.27
CA LEU A 67 5.30 -15.74 1.00
C LEU A 67 6.38 -15.82 2.08
N ASP A 68 7.54 -16.40 1.77
CA ASP A 68 8.67 -16.53 2.69
C ASP A 68 9.22 -15.17 3.13
N ALA A 69 9.08 -14.13 2.29
CA ALA A 69 9.51 -12.78 2.61
C ALA A 69 8.52 -11.98 3.48
N VAL A 70 7.24 -12.39 3.56
CA VAL A 70 6.20 -11.66 4.31
C VAL A 70 6.59 -11.43 5.78
N PRO A 71 7.01 -12.44 6.56
CA PRO A 71 7.34 -12.24 7.98
C PRO A 71 8.43 -11.18 8.20
N GLY A 72 9.46 -11.19 7.35
CA GLY A 72 10.56 -10.21 7.42
C GLY A 72 10.09 -8.79 7.11
N CYS A 73 9.21 -8.62 6.11
CA CYS A 73 8.61 -7.33 5.79
C CYS A 73 7.72 -6.82 6.95
N VAL A 74 6.83 -7.67 7.47
CA VAL A 74 5.94 -7.34 8.59
C VAL A 74 6.75 -6.88 9.81
N GLU A 75 7.83 -7.58 10.14
CA GLU A 75 8.69 -7.20 11.27
C GLU A 75 9.44 -5.89 11.01
N ALA A 76 9.88 -5.62 9.78
CA ALA A 76 10.49 -4.34 9.43
C ALA A 76 9.48 -3.19 9.59
N ILE A 77 8.22 -3.38 9.18
CA ILE A 77 7.14 -2.40 9.36
C ILE A 77 6.85 -2.19 10.86
N ARG A 78 6.83 -3.24 11.67
CA ARG A 78 6.67 -3.10 13.13
C ARG A 78 7.76 -2.23 13.75
N LYS A 79 9.01 -2.42 13.34
CA LYS A 79 10.14 -1.59 13.79
C LYS A 79 9.96 -0.14 13.35
N CYS A 80 9.51 0.10 12.12
CA CYS A 80 9.14 1.43 11.64
C CYS A 80 8.03 2.07 12.50
N ASN A 81 6.93 1.36 12.75
CA ASN A 81 5.80 1.87 13.52
C ASN A 81 6.21 2.28 14.94
N LYS A 82 7.19 1.59 15.54
CA LYS A 82 7.71 1.91 16.87
C LYS A 82 8.70 3.08 16.88
N ALA A 83 9.58 3.17 15.88
CA ALA A 83 10.75 4.05 15.93
C ALA A 83 10.72 5.24 14.94
N GLY A 84 9.88 5.20 13.92
CA GLY A 84 9.89 6.17 12.82
C GLY A 84 11.21 6.15 12.03
N GLY A 85 11.47 7.24 11.28
CA GLY A 85 12.79 7.54 10.71
C GLY A 85 13.42 6.44 9.83
N ILE A 86 14.71 6.17 10.05
CA ILE A 86 15.51 5.22 9.25
C ILE A 86 14.89 3.82 9.17
N PRO A 87 14.38 3.21 10.27
CA PRO A 87 13.61 1.97 10.20
C PRO A 87 12.50 1.96 9.15
N CYS A 88 11.80 3.07 8.96
CA CYS A 88 10.75 3.18 7.94
C CYS A 88 11.28 3.15 6.51
N THR A 89 12.38 3.86 6.25
CA THR A 89 13.03 3.80 4.93
C THR A 89 13.51 2.38 4.61
N LYS A 90 14.09 1.68 5.60
CA LYS A 90 14.52 0.28 5.44
C LYS A 90 13.33 -0.65 5.17
N ALA A 91 12.26 -0.52 5.95
CA ALA A 91 11.03 -1.30 5.76
C ALA A 91 10.44 -1.06 4.36
N PHE A 92 10.36 0.19 3.92
CA PHE A 92 9.87 0.54 2.58
C PHE A 92 10.64 -0.20 1.47
N PHE A 93 11.97 -0.11 1.47
CA PHE A 93 12.77 -0.79 0.44
C PHE A 93 12.70 -2.31 0.53
N GLN A 94 12.80 -2.87 1.74
CA GLN A 94 12.76 -4.31 1.94
C GLN A 94 11.42 -4.90 1.46
N CYS A 95 10.31 -4.31 1.89
CA CYS A 95 8.97 -4.78 1.54
C CYS A 95 8.67 -4.63 0.04
N ASN A 96 8.96 -3.46 -0.56
CA ASN A 96 8.69 -3.27 -2.00
C ASN A 96 9.56 -4.16 -2.88
N ARG A 97 10.83 -4.36 -2.51
CA ARG A 97 11.72 -5.26 -3.24
C ARG A 97 11.21 -6.69 -3.23
N ALA A 98 10.77 -7.19 -2.08
CA ALA A 98 10.39 -8.58 -1.96
C ALA A 98 8.96 -8.87 -2.43
N LEU A 99 8.02 -7.95 -2.19
CA LEU A 99 6.58 -8.22 -2.33
C LEU A 99 5.92 -7.47 -3.50
N PHE A 100 6.53 -6.40 -4.02
CA PHE A 100 5.94 -5.65 -5.13
C PHE A 100 6.73 -5.79 -6.44
N THR A 101 8.06 -5.77 -6.36
CA THR A 101 8.94 -5.87 -7.53
C THR A 101 8.70 -7.13 -8.38
N PRO A 102 8.40 -8.33 -7.83
CA PRO A 102 8.09 -9.50 -8.66
C PRO A 102 6.91 -9.30 -9.60
N TYR A 103 5.95 -8.46 -9.22
CA TYR A 103 4.84 -8.06 -10.08
C TYR A 103 5.27 -6.91 -11.03
N GLN A 104 5.91 -5.88 -10.48
CA GLN A 104 6.20 -4.63 -11.19
C GLN A 104 7.15 -4.82 -12.39
N SER A 105 8.05 -5.81 -12.35
CA SER A 105 9.05 -6.04 -13.39
C SER A 105 8.50 -6.65 -14.70
N LYS A 106 7.18 -6.88 -14.80
CA LYS A 106 6.53 -7.62 -15.90
C LYS A 106 5.76 -6.72 -16.88
N ASP A 107 6.03 -5.41 -16.91
CA ASP A 107 5.32 -4.41 -17.74
C ASP A 107 3.79 -4.40 -17.53
N LEU A 108 3.33 -4.80 -16.33
CA LEU A 108 1.93 -4.84 -15.96
C LEU A 108 1.50 -3.54 -15.28
N ASN A 109 0.24 -3.16 -15.47
CA ASN A 109 -0.32 -1.96 -14.84
C ASN A 109 -0.55 -2.21 -13.33
N PRO A 110 0.14 -1.53 -12.40
CA PRO A 110 -0.01 -1.76 -10.97
C PRO A 110 -1.35 -1.27 -10.40
N TYR A 111 -2.12 -0.51 -11.19
CA TYR A 111 -3.44 -0.01 -10.83
C TYR A 111 -4.57 -0.91 -11.34
N ASP A 112 -4.32 -1.68 -12.41
CA ASP A 112 -5.24 -2.67 -12.96
C ASP A 112 -4.49 -3.91 -13.44
N MET A 113 -4.54 -4.95 -12.62
CA MET A 113 -3.86 -6.21 -12.88
C MET A 113 -4.41 -7.00 -14.05
N ARG A 114 -5.42 -6.52 -14.80
CA ARG A 114 -5.95 -7.18 -16.00
C ARG A 114 -5.20 -6.77 -17.27
N GLN A 115 -4.44 -5.69 -17.24
CA GLN A 115 -3.83 -5.08 -18.42
C GLN A 115 -2.34 -4.76 -18.26
N LYS A 116 -1.69 -4.47 -19.40
CA LYS A 116 -0.30 -3.99 -19.44
C LYS A 116 -0.23 -2.50 -19.11
N CYS A 117 0.96 -2.04 -18.75
CA CYS A 117 1.24 -0.63 -18.56
C CYS A 117 1.61 0.04 -19.89
N GLU A 118 0.64 0.67 -20.57
CA GLU A 118 0.87 1.24 -21.92
C GLU A 118 1.46 2.66 -21.88
N HIS A 119 1.14 3.45 -20.85
CA HIS A 119 1.55 4.85 -20.74
C HIS A 119 2.28 5.16 -19.42
N PRO A 120 3.57 4.80 -19.27
CA PRO A 120 4.34 5.14 -18.08
C PRO A 120 4.40 6.66 -17.83
N PRO A 121 4.53 7.12 -16.56
CA PRO A 121 4.76 6.31 -15.35
C PRO A 121 3.48 5.84 -14.66
N LEU A 122 2.30 6.33 -15.07
CA LEU A 122 1.02 6.04 -14.41
C LEU A 122 0.17 4.99 -15.14
N CYS A 123 0.68 4.44 -16.25
CA CYS A 123 0.07 3.40 -17.06
C CYS A 123 -1.25 3.77 -17.76
N TYR A 124 -1.63 5.05 -17.77
CA TYR A 124 -2.81 5.58 -18.43
C TYR A 124 -2.48 6.90 -19.15
N ASP A 125 -3.20 7.16 -20.24
CA ASP A 125 -3.19 8.45 -20.90
C ASP A 125 -4.09 9.44 -20.15
N PHE A 126 -3.54 10.60 -19.81
CA PHE A 126 -4.21 11.69 -19.10
C PHE A 126 -4.20 13.00 -19.91
N SER A 127 -3.85 12.95 -21.19
CA SER A 127 -3.87 14.10 -22.09
C SER A 127 -5.27 14.56 -22.50
#